data_AF-A0A833LMJ2-F1
#
_entry.id   AF-A0A833LMJ2-F1
#
_cell.length_a   1.000
_cell.length_b   1.000
_cell.length_c   1.000
_cell.angle_alpha   90.00
_cell.angle_beta   90.00
_cell.angle_gamma   90.00
#
_symmetry.space_group_name_H-M   'P 1'
#
loop_
_entity.id
_entity.type
_entity.pdbx_description
1 polymer ?
#
loop_
_entity_poly.entity_id
_entity_poly.type
_entity_poly.pdbx_seq_one_letter_code
_entity_poly.pdbx_strand_id
1 'polypeptide(L)'
;MRMIPRRRPSSRATRRWPARSTRRAPTKSPGRKCRPTMDIVDQVVRLTMEVERLRRMIPRMMRYGTVAEVDTARARARLLISDPDADKPFLSPWVPWAEAAGQTKTWRPPSVGQQMVFISAGDPRRGMLVPATFSDEAASPSSDGDANREVIGSVTIDAGADFYKVTAPRIDLGAAGGRAVARIGDKVTTPLGEGEIISGSSKVFAAD
;
A
#
# COMPACT_ATOMS: atom_id res chain seq x y z
N MET A 1 -31.90 35.75 88.80
CA MET A 1 -30.78 36.66 88.52
C MET A 1 -31.19 37.63 87.39
N ARG A 2 -31.63 38.86 87.73
CA ARG A 2 -31.08 40.17 87.31
C ARG A 2 -30.41 40.20 85.92
N MET A 3 -30.63 41.16 85.01
CA MET A 3 -31.46 42.36 84.98
C MET A 3 -31.47 42.89 83.52
N ILE A 4 -32.64 43.27 83.03
CA ILE A 4 -32.90 44.11 81.82
C ILE A 4 -32.34 45.53 82.11
N PRO A 5 -31.86 46.37 81.15
CA PRO A 5 -32.75 47.34 80.48
C PRO A 5 -32.33 47.87 79.07
N ARG A 6 -33.31 48.02 78.16
CA ARG A 6 -33.90 49.29 77.63
C ARG A 6 -33.05 50.00 76.55
N ARG A 7 -33.54 50.75 75.57
CA ARG A 7 -34.86 51.20 75.08
C ARG A 7 -34.65 51.78 73.66
N ARG A 8 -35.76 51.85 72.90
CA ARG A 8 -36.05 52.60 71.64
C ARG A 8 -35.63 54.11 71.71
N PRO A 9 -35.73 55.00 70.67
CA PRO A 9 -36.56 54.93 69.44
C PRO A 9 -36.04 55.63 68.13
N SER A 10 -36.84 55.47 67.06
CA SER A 10 -37.14 56.34 65.89
C SER A 10 -36.22 57.50 65.44
N SER A 11 -35.93 57.56 64.14
CA SER A 11 -36.59 58.46 63.15
C SER A 11 -35.69 58.79 61.95
N ARG A 12 -36.33 59.08 60.82
CA ARG A 12 -35.79 59.32 59.47
C ARG A 12 -34.73 60.43 59.41
N ALA A 13 -33.71 60.22 58.58
CA ALA A 13 -33.04 61.31 57.87
C ALA A 13 -32.43 60.81 56.55
N THR A 14 -33.02 61.26 55.46
CA THR A 14 -32.49 61.25 54.09
C THR A 14 -31.15 62.00 54.03
N ARG A 15 -30.07 61.36 53.59
CA ARG A 15 -28.87 62.08 53.11
C ARG A 15 -28.27 61.44 51.87
N ARG A 16 -28.59 62.10 50.75
CA ARG A 16 -27.74 62.42 49.59
C ARG A 16 -26.35 61.78 49.57
N TRP A 17 -26.12 60.98 48.53
CA TRP A 17 -24.81 60.64 47.99
C TRP A 17 -23.96 61.89 47.70
N PRO A 18 -22.67 61.89 48.04
CA PRO A 18 -21.66 62.60 47.28
C PRO A 18 -20.99 61.66 46.27
N ALA A 19 -20.88 62.13 45.03
CA ALA A 19 -20.18 61.49 43.94
C ALA A 19 -18.73 61.16 44.33
N ARG A 20 -18.44 59.87 44.51
CA ARG A 20 -17.07 59.39 44.70
C ARG A 20 -16.43 59.29 43.31
N SER A 21 -15.62 60.28 42.96
CA SER A 21 -14.82 60.27 41.73
C SER A 21 -13.91 59.04 41.75
N THR A 22 -14.17 58.11 40.84
CA THR A 22 -13.34 56.92 40.66
C THR A 22 -12.04 57.34 40.00
N ARG A 23 -10.99 57.65 40.79
CA ARG A 23 -9.62 57.56 40.26
C ARG A 23 -9.33 56.07 40.05
N ARG A 24 -9.49 55.59 38.81
CA ARG A 24 -8.97 54.28 38.40
C ARG A 24 -7.46 54.29 38.59
N ALA A 25 -6.95 53.34 39.39
CA ALA A 25 -5.53 53.05 39.45
C ALA A 25 -5.03 52.64 38.05
N PRO A 26 -3.78 52.98 37.66
CA PRO A 26 -3.23 52.53 36.40
C PRO A 26 -3.14 51.01 36.41
N THR A 27 -3.95 50.34 35.59
CA THR A 27 -3.83 48.90 35.38
C THR A 27 -2.51 48.65 34.67
N LYS A 28 -1.56 48.00 35.33
CA LYS A 28 -0.36 47.48 34.67
C LYS A 28 -0.83 46.57 33.54
N SER A 29 -0.63 47.00 32.30
CA SER A 29 -0.76 46.14 31.12
C SER A 29 0.15 44.93 31.35
N PRO A 30 -0.35 43.68 31.31
CA PRO A 30 0.52 42.53 31.48
C PRO A 30 1.55 42.58 30.35
N GLY A 31 2.81 42.66 30.73
CA GLY A 31 3.93 42.71 29.80
C GLY A 31 3.74 41.65 28.74
N ARG A 32 3.77 42.08 27.48
CA ARG A 32 3.70 41.22 26.31
C ARG A 32 4.78 40.15 26.50
N LYS A 33 4.41 38.95 26.95
CA LYS A 33 5.36 37.84 27.11
C LYS A 33 5.92 37.60 25.72
N CYS A 34 7.15 38.05 25.47
CA CYS A 34 7.90 37.64 24.30
C CYS A 34 7.82 36.12 24.30
N ARG A 35 7.19 35.53 23.27
CA ARG A 35 7.33 34.10 23.01
C ARG A 35 8.84 33.85 23.01
N PRO A 36 9.37 32.85 23.72
CA PRO A 36 10.80 32.61 23.70
C PRO A 36 11.19 32.42 22.24
N THR A 37 11.99 33.35 21.73
CA THR A 37 12.59 33.23 20.41
C THR A 37 13.48 32.00 20.52
N MET A 38 13.14 30.96 19.76
CA MET A 38 13.85 29.69 19.82
C MET A 38 15.34 29.93 19.65
N ASP A 39 16.15 29.56 20.65
CA ASP A 39 17.59 29.79 20.64
C ASP A 39 18.22 29.03 19.47
N ILE A 40 19.33 29.54 18.94
CA ILE A 40 20.07 28.89 17.85
C ILE A 40 20.46 27.46 18.27
N VAL A 41 20.82 27.26 19.54
CA VAL A 41 21.12 25.94 20.09
C VAL A 41 19.90 25.01 20.02
N ASP A 42 18.71 25.49 20.41
CA ASP A 42 17.46 24.72 20.31
C ASP A 42 17.12 24.37 18.85
N GLN A 43 17.37 25.29 17.92
CA GLN A 43 17.18 25.06 16.49
C GLN A 43 18.15 24.00 15.95
N VAL A 44 19.43 24.06 16.34
CA VAL A 44 20.43 23.06 15.93
C VAL A 44 20.07 21.68 16.48
N VAL A 45 19.72 21.57 17.77
CA VAL A 45 19.32 20.29 18.38
C VAL A 45 18.10 19.71 17.64
N ARG A 46 17.08 20.52 17.38
CA ARG A 46 15.89 20.09 16.62
C ARG A 46 16.24 19.58 15.22
N LEU A 47 17.09 20.31 14.50
CA LEU A 47 17.53 19.92 13.16
C LEU A 47 18.35 18.63 13.19
N THR A 48 19.27 18.46 14.16
CA THR A 48 20.04 17.22 14.32
C THR A 48 19.14 16.04 14.62
N MET A 49 18.14 16.19 15.50
CA MET A 49 17.16 15.14 15.78
C MET A 49 16.35 14.75 14.54
N GLU A 50 15.96 15.72 13.73
CA GLU A 50 15.22 15.46 12.49
C GLU A 50 16.10 14.78 11.44
N VAL A 51 17.35 15.20 11.28
CA VAL A 51 18.32 14.54 10.40
C VAL A 51 18.53 13.08 10.82
N GLU A 52 18.69 12.82 12.11
CA GLU A 52 18.86 11.45 12.62
C GLU A 52 17.58 10.60 12.48
N ARG A 53 16.41 11.21 12.61
CA ARG A 53 15.14 10.55 12.32
C ARG A 53 15.04 10.15 10.85
N LEU A 54 15.36 11.06 9.93
CA LEU A 54 15.34 10.82 8.48
C LEU A 54 16.36 9.75 8.08
N ARG A 55 17.59 9.83 8.61
CA ARG A 55 18.64 8.82 8.38
C ARG A 55 18.21 7.42 8.77
N ARG A 56 17.48 7.27 9.88
CA ARG A 56 16.89 5.96 10.25
C ARG A 56 15.67 5.60 9.41
N MET A 57 14.91 6.55 8.89
CA MET A 57 13.69 6.28 8.11
C MET A 57 14.00 5.82 6.69
N ILE A 58 14.96 6.46 6.01
CA ILE A 58 15.34 6.15 4.61
C ILE A 58 15.58 4.65 4.36
N PRO A 59 16.45 3.94 5.08
CA PRO A 59 16.70 2.51 4.84
C PRO A 59 15.52 1.60 5.28
N ARG A 60 14.52 2.15 5.98
CA ARG A 60 13.30 1.42 6.34
C ARG A 60 12.22 1.54 5.28
N MET A 61 12.34 2.49 4.35
CA MET A 61 11.33 2.74 3.32
C MET A 61 11.33 1.69 2.23
N MET A 62 12.51 1.20 1.84
CA MET A 62 12.68 0.18 0.80
C MET A 62 13.59 -0.92 1.33
N ARG A 63 13.13 -2.17 1.28
CA ARG A 63 13.88 -3.33 1.76
C ARG A 63 13.71 -4.49 0.79
N TYR A 64 14.79 -5.19 0.52
CA TYR A 64 14.76 -6.43 -0.26
C TYR A 64 14.50 -7.61 0.67
N GLY A 65 13.83 -8.63 0.16
CA GLY A 65 13.56 -9.85 0.89
C GLY A 65 12.97 -10.94 0.00
N THR A 66 12.96 -12.16 0.51
CA THR A 66 12.33 -13.31 -0.14
C THR A 66 10.95 -13.56 0.45
N VAL A 67 10.01 -14.01 -0.38
CA VAL A 67 8.65 -14.33 0.06
C VAL A 67 8.67 -15.54 0.97
N ALA A 68 8.21 -15.39 2.21
CA ALA A 68 8.13 -16.47 3.19
C ALA A 68 6.73 -17.12 3.20
N GLU A 69 5.68 -16.30 3.20
CA GLU A 69 4.29 -16.74 3.32
C GLU A 69 3.40 -15.95 2.38
N VAL A 70 2.43 -16.62 1.75
CA VAL A 70 1.47 -16.02 0.82
C VAL A 70 0.05 -16.43 1.20
N ASP A 71 -0.83 -15.45 1.37
CA ASP A 71 -2.27 -15.61 1.57
C ASP A 71 -2.99 -15.08 0.31
N THR A 72 -3.34 -16.01 -0.56
CA THR A 72 -4.04 -15.73 -1.82
C THR A 72 -5.50 -15.32 -1.60
N ALA A 73 -6.14 -15.75 -0.50
CA ALA A 73 -7.53 -15.40 -0.19
C ALA A 73 -7.67 -13.92 0.19
N ARG A 74 -6.65 -13.36 0.87
CA ARG A 74 -6.62 -11.95 1.29
C ARG A 74 -5.78 -11.04 0.40
N ALA A 75 -5.18 -11.58 -0.66
CA ALA A 75 -4.23 -10.88 -1.52
C ALA A 75 -3.07 -10.23 -0.74
N ARG A 76 -2.50 -10.95 0.24
CA ARG A 76 -1.39 -10.47 1.06
C ARG A 76 -0.25 -11.48 1.14
N ALA A 77 0.98 -10.99 1.28
CA ALA A 77 2.14 -11.82 1.52
C ALA A 77 3.07 -11.22 2.58
N ARG A 78 4.03 -12.02 3.04
CA ARG A 78 5.08 -11.63 3.99
C ARG A 78 6.45 -11.93 3.41
N LEU A 79 7.36 -10.99 3.58
CA LEU A 79 8.76 -11.14 3.21
C LEU A 79 9.62 -11.45 4.43
N LEU A 80 10.61 -12.31 4.22
CA LEU A 80 11.80 -12.43 5.04
C LEU A 80 12.78 -11.33 4.63
N ILE A 81 13.02 -10.40 5.55
CA ILE A 81 13.89 -9.22 5.33
C ILE A 81 15.27 -9.42 5.97
N SER A 82 15.39 -10.31 6.96
CA SER A 82 16.69 -10.68 7.53
C SER A 82 17.44 -11.67 6.65
N ASP A 83 18.70 -11.90 7.00
CA ASP A 83 19.45 -13.06 6.55
C ASP A 83 18.65 -14.36 6.84
N PRO A 84 18.56 -15.29 5.87
CA PRO A 84 17.99 -16.62 6.09
C PRO A 84 18.57 -17.36 7.29
N ASP A 85 19.86 -17.14 7.60
CA ASP A 85 20.59 -17.85 8.65
C ASP A 85 20.61 -17.11 10.00
N ALA A 86 19.85 -16.01 10.13
CA ALA A 86 19.79 -15.26 11.38
C ALA A 86 19.01 -16.02 12.47
N ASP A 87 19.55 -16.03 13.70
CA ASP A 87 18.92 -16.62 14.91
C ASP A 87 17.46 -16.19 15.13
N LYS A 88 17.08 -15.00 14.63
CA LYS A 88 15.71 -14.49 14.64
C LYS A 88 15.33 -13.96 13.26
N PRO A 89 14.50 -14.70 12.49
CA PRO A 89 14.05 -14.23 11.19
C PRO A 89 13.17 -12.99 11.34
N PHE A 90 13.51 -11.91 10.64
CA PHE A 90 12.74 -10.68 10.62
C PHE A 90 11.73 -10.73 9.46
N LEU A 91 10.49 -11.05 9.80
CA LEU A 91 9.37 -11.11 8.85
C LEU A 91 8.63 -9.77 8.76
N SER A 92 8.23 -9.39 7.55
CA SER A 92 7.35 -8.25 7.31
C SER A 92 5.94 -8.50 7.88
N PRO A 93 5.15 -7.44 8.13
CA PRO A 93 3.72 -7.59 8.33
C PRO A 93 3.03 -8.09 7.05
N TRP A 94 1.79 -8.56 7.19
CA TRP A 94 0.93 -8.94 6.07
C TRP A 94 0.53 -7.71 5.24
N VAL A 95 1.12 -7.59 4.05
CA VAL A 95 0.90 -6.46 3.14
C VAL A 95 0.50 -6.93 1.74
N PRO A 96 -0.26 -6.12 1.00
CA PRO A 96 -0.60 -6.43 -0.38
C PRO A 96 0.63 -6.42 -1.28
N TRP A 97 0.59 -7.19 -2.36
CA TRP A 97 1.54 -7.08 -3.46
C TRP A 97 0.98 -6.20 -4.58
N ALA A 98 1.87 -5.70 -5.43
CA ALA A 98 1.54 -4.83 -6.55
C ALA A 98 0.92 -5.64 -7.69
N GLU A 99 -0.24 -5.18 -8.18
CA GLU A 99 -0.98 -5.72 -9.32
C GLU A 99 -1.63 -4.59 -10.10
N ALA A 100 -1.92 -4.82 -11.38
CA ALA A 100 -2.83 -3.95 -12.09
C ALA A 100 -4.25 -4.17 -11.53
N ALA A 101 -4.83 -3.11 -10.97
CA ALA A 101 -6.16 -3.14 -10.35
C ALA A 101 -7.14 -2.12 -10.97
N GLY A 102 -6.88 -1.70 -12.21
CA GLY A 102 -7.67 -0.72 -12.95
C GLY A 102 -8.75 -1.37 -13.83
N GLN A 103 -8.91 -0.84 -15.04
CA GLN A 103 -9.73 -1.47 -16.11
C GLN A 103 -9.13 -2.82 -16.52
N THR A 104 -7.82 -2.84 -16.73
CA THR A 104 -7.05 -4.09 -16.82
C THR A 104 -6.71 -4.56 -15.43
N LYS A 105 -7.07 -5.82 -15.13
CA LYS A 105 -6.78 -6.47 -13.86
C LYS A 105 -5.87 -7.66 -14.08
N THR A 106 -4.83 -7.78 -13.26
CA THR A 106 -3.90 -8.91 -13.29
C THR A 106 -3.95 -9.64 -11.96
N TRP A 107 -3.73 -10.96 -12.02
CA TRP A 107 -3.61 -11.79 -10.84
C TRP A 107 -2.41 -12.72 -11.00
N ARG A 108 -1.31 -12.34 -10.35
CA ARG A 108 -0.02 -13.02 -10.37
C ARG A 108 0.50 -13.09 -8.94
N PRO A 109 -0.10 -13.98 -8.11
CA PRO A 109 0.33 -14.13 -6.73
C PRO A 109 1.82 -14.50 -6.67
N PRO A 110 2.59 -13.91 -5.75
CA PRO A 110 4.01 -14.22 -5.63
C PRO A 110 4.21 -15.67 -5.18
N SER A 111 5.32 -16.26 -5.60
CA SER A 111 5.73 -17.60 -5.15
C SER A 111 6.61 -17.53 -3.93
N VAL A 112 6.55 -18.54 -3.04
CA VAL A 112 7.48 -18.66 -1.91
C VAL A 112 8.92 -18.74 -2.43
N GLY A 113 9.84 -17.99 -1.83
CA GLY A 113 11.23 -17.88 -2.27
C GLY A 113 11.49 -16.81 -3.33
N GLN A 114 10.44 -16.23 -3.94
CA GLN A 114 10.62 -15.15 -4.93
C GLN A 114 11.21 -13.89 -4.28
N GLN A 115 12.17 -13.25 -4.95
CA GLN A 115 12.72 -11.97 -4.50
C GLN A 115 11.74 -10.81 -4.76
N MET A 116 11.46 -10.04 -3.73
CA MET A 116 10.57 -8.89 -3.77
C MET A 116 11.14 -7.71 -2.97
N VAL A 117 10.65 -6.52 -3.29
CA VAL A 117 10.91 -5.30 -2.53
C VAL A 117 9.69 -4.97 -1.66
N PHE A 118 9.92 -4.81 -0.37
CA PHE A 118 8.97 -4.21 0.55
C PHE A 118 9.15 -2.69 0.56
N ILE A 119 8.10 -1.96 0.20
CA ILE A 119 8.09 -0.49 0.20
C ILE A 119 7.08 0.00 1.25
N SER A 120 7.48 0.93 2.12
CA SER A 120 6.60 1.56 3.10
C SER A 120 6.94 3.03 3.35
N ALA A 121 5.94 3.90 3.36
CA ALA A 121 6.09 5.31 3.69
C ALA A 121 5.98 5.56 5.20
N GLY A 122 6.79 4.84 5.99
CA GLY A 122 6.89 5.01 7.44
C GLY A 122 6.15 3.95 8.26
N ASP A 123 4.85 3.70 8.03
CA ASP A 123 4.12 2.61 8.69
C ASP A 123 4.27 1.30 7.91
N PRO A 124 4.94 0.27 8.46
CA PRO A 124 5.12 -1.00 7.79
C PRO A 124 3.80 -1.71 7.44
N ARG A 125 2.72 -1.45 8.17
CA ARG A 125 1.41 -2.09 7.90
C ARG A 125 0.71 -1.54 6.66
N ARG A 126 1.12 -0.36 6.19
CA ARG A 126 0.63 0.29 4.96
C ARG A 126 1.63 0.14 3.81
N GLY A 127 2.58 -0.78 3.95
CA GLY A 127 3.52 -1.11 2.89
C GLY A 127 2.87 -1.91 1.76
N MET A 128 3.63 -2.08 0.70
CA MET A 128 3.28 -2.88 -0.47
C MET A 128 4.52 -3.66 -0.94
N LEU A 129 4.30 -4.84 -1.51
CA LEU A 129 5.34 -5.66 -2.11
C LEU A 129 5.38 -5.45 -3.61
N VAL A 130 6.57 -5.27 -4.17
CA VAL A 130 6.79 -5.13 -5.60
C VAL A 130 7.77 -6.22 -6.05
N PRO A 131 7.50 -6.94 -7.16
CA PRO A 131 8.49 -7.87 -7.72
C PRO A 131 9.81 -7.14 -7.99
N ALA A 132 10.93 -7.71 -7.53
CA ALA A 132 12.22 -7.02 -7.55
C ALA A 132 13.02 -7.33 -8.83
N THR A 133 13.55 -8.54 -8.90
CA THR A 133 14.52 -8.97 -9.91
C THR A 133 14.43 -10.48 -10.11
N PHE A 134 15.01 -10.93 -11.22
CA PHE A 134 15.40 -12.33 -11.41
C PHE A 134 16.49 -12.72 -10.42
N SER A 135 16.52 -13.99 -10.07
CA SER A 135 17.50 -14.60 -9.16
C SER A 135 18.09 -15.84 -9.81
N ASP A 136 19.12 -16.43 -9.19
CA ASP A 136 19.69 -17.68 -9.70
C ASP A 136 18.67 -18.82 -9.71
N GLU A 137 17.73 -18.81 -8.76
CA GLU A 137 16.61 -19.77 -8.69
C GLU A 137 15.48 -19.46 -9.68
N ALA A 138 15.32 -18.19 -10.06
CA ALA A 138 14.27 -17.71 -10.96
C ALA A 138 14.88 -16.78 -12.03
N ALA A 139 15.58 -17.40 -12.98
CA ALA A 139 16.24 -16.72 -14.08
C ALA A 139 15.25 -16.09 -15.07
N SER A 140 15.74 -15.14 -15.87
CA SER A 140 14.95 -14.53 -16.94
C SER A 140 14.46 -15.60 -17.93
N PRO A 141 13.18 -15.57 -18.35
CA PRO A 141 12.65 -16.52 -19.34
C PRO A 141 13.14 -16.26 -20.77
N SER A 142 13.80 -15.13 -21.02
CA SER A 142 14.36 -14.74 -22.31
C SER A 142 15.61 -13.89 -22.15
N SER A 143 16.53 -13.99 -23.11
CA SER A 143 17.68 -13.09 -23.27
C SER A 143 17.49 -12.10 -24.44
N ASP A 144 16.35 -12.18 -25.14
CA ASP A 144 16.00 -11.32 -26.27
C ASP A 144 15.37 -10.01 -25.76
N GLY A 145 15.89 -8.87 -26.21
CA GLY A 145 15.49 -7.54 -25.77
C GLY A 145 14.14 -7.07 -26.33
N ASP A 146 13.68 -7.66 -27.44
CA ASP A 146 12.42 -7.30 -28.09
C ASP A 146 11.29 -8.28 -27.78
N ALA A 147 11.57 -9.32 -26.99
CA ALA A 147 10.60 -10.36 -26.66
C ALA A 147 9.81 -10.02 -25.39
N ASN A 148 8.47 -10.08 -25.48
CA ASN A 148 7.61 -10.14 -24.30
C ASN A 148 7.17 -11.58 -24.06
N ARG A 149 7.85 -12.26 -23.13
CA ARG A 149 7.62 -13.66 -22.78
C ARG A 149 7.15 -13.81 -21.33
N GLU A 150 5.98 -14.41 -21.15
CA GLU A 150 5.47 -14.84 -19.86
C GLU A 150 5.53 -16.36 -19.74
N VAL A 151 6.04 -16.88 -18.61
CA VAL A 151 6.16 -18.32 -18.34
C VAL A 151 5.46 -18.67 -17.04
N ILE A 152 4.57 -19.65 -17.09
CA ILE A 152 3.83 -20.18 -15.94
C ILE A 152 3.91 -21.70 -15.98
N GLY A 153 4.86 -22.28 -15.25
CA GLY A 153 5.13 -23.72 -15.31
C GLY A 153 5.49 -24.15 -16.73
N SER A 154 4.69 -25.04 -17.33
CA SER A 154 4.88 -25.50 -18.72
C SER A 154 4.23 -24.59 -19.77
N VAL A 155 3.53 -23.54 -19.37
CA VAL A 155 2.83 -22.63 -20.28
C VAL A 155 3.74 -21.46 -20.61
N THR A 156 3.93 -21.19 -21.90
CA THR A 156 4.62 -19.98 -22.37
C THR A 156 3.70 -19.14 -23.23
N ILE A 157 3.77 -17.84 -23.03
CA ILE A 157 3.06 -16.85 -23.82
C ILE A 157 4.12 -15.92 -24.40
N ASP A 158 4.22 -15.90 -25.72
CA ASP A 158 5.15 -15.06 -26.47
C ASP A 158 4.35 -14.03 -27.26
N ALA A 159 4.57 -12.75 -26.96
CA ALA A 159 4.05 -11.64 -27.73
C ALA A 159 5.19 -11.01 -28.53
N GLY A 160 5.08 -11.07 -29.86
CA GLY A 160 5.88 -10.29 -30.80
C GLY A 160 5.04 -9.19 -31.45
N ALA A 161 5.65 -8.40 -32.33
CA ALA A 161 4.94 -7.34 -33.05
C ALA A 161 3.78 -7.86 -33.92
N ASP A 162 3.97 -9.03 -34.54
CA ASP A 162 3.03 -9.58 -35.53
C ASP A 162 2.34 -10.87 -35.05
N PHE A 163 2.72 -11.42 -33.90
CA PHE A 163 2.18 -12.69 -33.42
C PHE A 163 1.96 -12.70 -31.91
N TYR A 164 1.00 -13.52 -31.50
CA TYR A 164 0.78 -13.91 -30.11
C TYR A 164 0.73 -15.44 -30.06
N LYS A 165 1.77 -16.06 -29.49
CA LYS A 165 1.92 -17.51 -29.46
C LYS A 165 1.76 -18.01 -28.04
N VAL A 166 0.77 -18.88 -27.83
CA VAL A 166 0.55 -19.58 -26.56
C VAL A 166 0.97 -21.03 -26.74
N THR A 167 1.94 -21.48 -25.96
CA THR A 167 2.39 -22.87 -25.93
C THR A 167 1.97 -23.46 -24.59
N ALA A 168 1.05 -24.43 -24.61
CA ALA A 168 0.58 -25.12 -23.41
C ALA A 168 0.16 -26.56 -23.75
N PRO A 169 0.18 -27.49 -22.78
CA PRO A 169 -0.36 -28.85 -22.97
C PRO A 169 -1.84 -28.88 -23.36
N ARG A 170 -2.61 -27.88 -22.88
CA ARG A 170 -4.03 -27.69 -23.17
C ARG A 170 -4.34 -26.19 -23.23
N ILE A 171 -5.08 -25.76 -24.25
CA ILE A 171 -5.56 -24.39 -24.40
C ILE A 171 -7.07 -24.46 -24.62
N ASP A 172 -7.84 -23.99 -23.65
CA ASP A 172 -9.29 -23.88 -23.77
C ASP A 172 -9.62 -22.47 -24.32
N LEU A 173 -10.03 -22.40 -25.59
CA LEU A 173 -10.51 -21.18 -26.23
C LEU A 173 -12.05 -21.20 -26.21
N GLY A 174 -12.67 -20.72 -25.13
CA GLY A 174 -14.14 -20.68 -25.01
C GLY A 174 -14.66 -20.66 -23.57
N ALA A 175 -15.97 -20.49 -23.40
CA ALA A 175 -16.64 -20.69 -22.11
C ALA A 175 -16.54 -22.17 -21.68
N ALA A 176 -16.65 -22.45 -20.38
CA ALA A 176 -16.62 -23.81 -19.84
C ALA A 176 -17.68 -24.69 -20.54
N GLY A 177 -17.24 -25.64 -21.36
CA GLY A 177 -18.13 -26.53 -22.14
C GLY A 177 -18.30 -26.17 -23.63
N GLY A 178 -17.54 -25.22 -24.18
CA GLY A 178 -17.54 -24.91 -25.61
C GLY A 178 -17.09 -26.09 -26.49
N ARG A 179 -17.57 -26.15 -27.75
CA ARG A 179 -17.16 -27.17 -28.73
C ARG A 179 -15.69 -26.95 -29.11
N ALA A 180 -14.96 -28.04 -29.35
CA ALA A 180 -13.55 -27.98 -29.75
C ALA A 180 -13.37 -27.11 -31.01
N VAL A 181 -12.44 -26.16 -30.95
CA VAL A 181 -12.00 -25.36 -32.09
C VAL A 181 -11.01 -26.17 -32.93
N ALA A 182 -11.30 -26.35 -34.21
CA ALA A 182 -10.47 -27.10 -35.13
C ALA A 182 -9.55 -26.16 -35.92
N ARG A 183 -8.26 -26.52 -36.00
CA ARG A 183 -7.25 -25.78 -36.78
C ARG A 183 -7.16 -26.34 -38.21
N ILE A 184 -6.45 -25.62 -39.08
CA ILE A 184 -6.13 -26.09 -40.43
C ILE A 184 -5.32 -27.40 -40.31
N GLY A 185 -5.80 -28.46 -40.96
CA GLY A 185 -5.20 -29.81 -40.90
C GLY A 185 -5.74 -30.72 -39.78
N ASP A 186 -6.61 -30.24 -38.89
CA ASP A 186 -7.30 -31.12 -37.94
C ASP A 186 -8.46 -31.85 -38.66
N LYS A 187 -8.58 -33.17 -38.47
CA LYS A 187 -9.74 -33.93 -38.94
C LYS A 187 -10.94 -33.65 -38.03
N VAL A 188 -12.03 -33.16 -38.61
CA VAL A 188 -13.27 -32.91 -37.89
C VAL A 188 -14.31 -33.93 -38.29
N THR A 189 -14.86 -34.65 -37.31
CA THR A 189 -15.99 -35.55 -37.53
C THR A 189 -17.27 -34.74 -37.65
N THR A 190 -17.89 -34.76 -38.83
CA THR A 190 -19.18 -34.10 -39.08
C THR A 190 -20.28 -35.16 -39.21
N PRO A 191 -21.57 -34.79 -39.09
CA PRO A 191 -22.68 -35.72 -39.31
C PRO A 191 -22.71 -36.35 -40.72
N LEU A 192 -21.90 -35.86 -41.65
CA LEU A 192 -21.78 -36.32 -43.02
C LEU A 192 -20.52 -37.20 -43.25
N GLY A 193 -19.72 -37.46 -42.22
CA GLY A 193 -18.47 -38.24 -42.29
C GLY A 193 -17.25 -37.50 -41.71
N GLU A 194 -16.09 -38.18 -41.68
CA GLU A 194 -14.80 -37.55 -41.38
C GLU A 194 -14.38 -36.62 -42.53
N GLY A 195 -14.26 -35.33 -42.24
CA GLY A 195 -13.78 -34.33 -43.20
C GLY A 195 -12.50 -33.66 -42.70
N GLU A 196 -11.56 -33.43 -43.60
CA GLU A 196 -10.38 -32.59 -43.32
C GLU A 196 -10.74 -31.11 -43.56
N ILE A 197 -10.37 -30.22 -42.63
CA ILE A 197 -10.52 -28.78 -42.87
C ILE A 197 -9.48 -28.34 -43.89
N ILE A 198 -9.94 -28.18 -45.13
CA ILE A 198 -9.12 -27.79 -46.29
C ILE A 198 -8.76 -26.30 -46.27
N SER A 199 -9.56 -25.45 -45.58
CA SER A 199 -9.22 -24.07 -45.22
C SER A 199 -10.12 -23.55 -44.08
N GLY A 200 -9.51 -23.10 -42.99
CA GLY A 200 -10.19 -22.42 -41.87
C GLY A 200 -10.11 -20.89 -42.00
N SER A 201 -10.85 -20.17 -41.14
CA SER A 201 -10.82 -18.70 -41.03
C SER A 201 -9.38 -18.17 -40.95
N SER A 202 -9.06 -17.12 -41.71
CA SER A 202 -7.70 -16.54 -41.72
C SER A 202 -7.39 -15.63 -40.53
N LYS A 203 -8.39 -15.30 -39.68
CA LYS A 203 -8.23 -14.38 -38.55
C LYS A 203 -9.26 -14.63 -37.43
N VAL A 204 -9.11 -15.68 -36.62
CA VAL A 204 -9.87 -15.94 -35.36
C VAL A 204 -11.11 -16.87 -35.49
N PHE A 205 -11.32 -17.65 -34.43
CA PHE A 205 -12.41 -18.61 -34.17
C PHE A 205 -13.17 -18.23 -32.88
N ALA A 206 -14.41 -18.72 -32.74
CA ALA A 206 -15.41 -18.25 -31.77
C ALA A 206 -15.18 -18.65 -30.29
N ALA A 207 -15.60 -17.75 -29.40
CA ALA A 207 -16.26 -18.11 -28.15
C ALA A 207 -17.71 -17.60 -28.25
N ASP A 208 -18.65 -18.54 -28.12
CA ASP A 208 -20.12 -18.49 -28.24
C ASP A 208 -20.75 -17.87 -29.51
#